data_AF-A0A1E7XEG4-F1
#
_entry.id   AF-A0A1E7XEG4-F1
#
_cell.length_a   1.000
_cell.length_b   1.000
_cell.length_c   1.000
_cell.angle_alpha   90.00
_cell.angle_beta   90.00
_cell.angle_gamma   90.00
#
_symmetry.space_group_name_H-M   'P 1'
#
loop_
_entity.id
_entity.type
_entity.pdbx_description
1 polymer ?
#
loop_
_entity_poly.entity_id
_entity_poly.type
_entity_poly.pdbx_seq_one_letter_code
_entity_poly.pdbx_strand_id
1 'polypeptide(L)'
;MKKWKVLLGTIALSLGLLFAVGSSKSVDAAAWHWGTPTSIRGHWKSKKEGAIRTYVKIGKNYYHAMANDPDIRNNTKYKYIGHHIYKVNGYEPIYSKKRSSIYIQYINRTHIKEWTAGTPHKFRMLLTRY
;
A
#
# COMPACT_ATOMS: atom_id res chain seq x y z
N MET A 1 -41.98 -36.40 -36.40
CA MET A 1 -42.01 -35.35 -35.35
C MET A 1 -40.77 -35.46 -34.44
N LYS A 2 -39.58 -35.01 -34.87
CA LYS A 2 -38.35 -35.17 -34.03
C LYS A 2 -37.22 -34.14 -34.28
N LYS A 3 -37.49 -33.05 -35.00
CA LYS A 3 -36.45 -32.06 -35.40
C LYS A 3 -36.57 -30.69 -34.71
N TRP A 4 -37.68 -30.40 -34.04
CA TRP A 4 -37.88 -29.10 -33.36
C TRP A 4 -37.28 -29.00 -31.96
N LYS A 5 -37.04 -30.13 -31.27
CA LYS A 5 -36.44 -30.09 -29.92
C LYS A 5 -34.94 -29.74 -29.94
N VAL A 6 -34.27 -29.88 -31.09
CA VAL A 6 -32.82 -29.61 -31.22
C VAL A 6 -32.54 -28.11 -31.42
N LEU A 7 -33.44 -27.38 -32.09
CA LEU A 7 -33.24 -25.95 -32.38
C LEU A 7 -33.41 -25.04 -31.14
N LEU A 8 -34.19 -25.48 -30.15
CA LEU A 8 -34.41 -24.72 -28.90
C LEU A 8 -33.23 -24.86 -27.92
N GLY A 9 -32.47 -25.95 -27.99
CA GLY A 9 -31.32 -26.19 -27.10
C GLY A 9 -30.11 -25.31 -27.42
N THR A 10 -29.87 -25.02 -28.70
CA THR A 10 -28.74 -24.18 -29.13
C THR A 10 -28.92 -22.70 -28.82
N ILE A 11 -30.16 -22.18 -28.92
CA ILE A 11 -30.46 -20.76 -28.61
C ILE A 11 -30.32 -20.49 -27.10
N ALA A 12 -30.74 -21.42 -26.24
CA ALA A 12 -30.61 -21.30 -24.79
C ALA A 12 -29.15 -21.29 -24.32
N LEU A 13 -28.27 -22.10 -24.94
CA LEU A 13 -26.84 -22.09 -24.63
C LEU A 13 -26.13 -20.80 -25.08
N SER A 14 -26.53 -20.21 -26.22
CA SER A 14 -25.95 -18.94 -26.70
C SER A 14 -26.36 -17.72 -25.87
N LEU A 15 -27.58 -17.72 -25.30
CA LEU A 15 -28.04 -16.64 -24.41
C LEU A 15 -27.39 -16.72 -23.03
N GLY A 16 -27.17 -17.92 -22.49
CA GLY A 16 -26.48 -18.12 -21.21
C GLY A 16 -25.02 -17.65 -21.22
N LEU A 17 -24.33 -17.78 -22.36
CA LEU A 17 -22.92 -17.39 -22.49
C LEU A 17 -22.73 -15.86 -22.51
N LEU A 18 -23.71 -15.10 -23.00
CA LEU A 18 -23.68 -13.63 -23.00
C LEU A 18 -23.81 -13.05 -21.58
N PHE A 19 -24.52 -13.72 -20.68
CA PHE A 19 -24.61 -13.32 -19.26
C PHE A 19 -23.40 -13.80 -18.43
N ALA A 20 -22.68 -14.83 -18.86
CA ALA A 20 -21.46 -15.30 -18.19
C ALA A 20 -20.22 -14.44 -18.52
N VAL A 21 -20.21 -13.72 -19.64
CA VAL A 21 -19.09 -12.85 -20.05
C VAL A 21 -19.19 -11.43 -19.45
N GLY A 22 -20.36 -11.04 -18.94
CA GLY A 22 -20.66 -9.70 -18.48
C GLY A 22 -20.46 -9.49 -16.98
N SER A 23 -19.27 -9.69 -16.43
CA SER A 23 -18.78 -9.03 -15.19
C SER A 23 -17.37 -9.50 -14.84
N SER A 24 -16.41 -9.30 -15.73
CA SER A 24 -15.07 -8.99 -15.26
C SER A 24 -15.16 -7.62 -14.60
N LYS A 25 -15.57 -7.57 -13.32
CA LYS A 25 -15.33 -6.39 -12.50
C LYS A 25 -13.83 -6.14 -12.61
N SER A 26 -13.45 -5.08 -13.30
CA SER A 26 -12.15 -4.48 -13.10
C SER A 26 -12.10 -4.19 -11.61
N VAL A 27 -11.45 -5.08 -10.85
CA VAL A 27 -11.08 -4.78 -9.48
C VAL A 27 -10.23 -3.54 -9.61
N ASP A 28 -10.79 -2.41 -9.19
CA ASP A 28 -10.09 -1.15 -9.05
C ASP A 28 -9.00 -1.38 -7.98
N ALA A 29 -7.87 -1.94 -8.43
CA ALA A 29 -6.84 -2.59 -7.61
C ALA A 29 -5.95 -1.58 -6.88
N ALA A 30 -6.57 -0.47 -6.48
CA ALA A 30 -5.90 0.75 -6.11
C ALA A 30 -6.67 1.56 -5.05
N ALA A 31 -7.61 0.93 -4.35
CA ALA A 31 -8.33 1.57 -3.27
C ALA A 31 -7.39 1.97 -2.11
N TRP A 32 -7.61 3.16 -1.57
CA TRP A 32 -6.96 3.59 -0.34
C TRP A 32 -7.65 2.95 0.86
N HIS A 33 -6.87 2.29 1.71
CA HIS A 33 -7.33 1.71 2.96
C HIS A 33 -7.00 2.64 4.12
N TRP A 34 -7.85 2.66 5.15
CA TRP A 34 -7.58 3.44 6.35
C TRP A 34 -6.45 2.82 7.18
N GLY A 35 -5.59 3.70 7.70
CA GLY A 35 -4.50 3.34 8.59
C GLY A 35 -3.19 3.02 7.89
N THR A 36 -2.45 2.07 8.45
CA THR A 36 -1.22 1.49 7.90
C THR A 36 -1.35 -0.04 7.80
N PRO A 37 -0.65 -0.70 6.87
CA PRO A 37 -0.62 -2.16 6.81
C PRO A 37 -0.07 -2.76 8.10
N THR A 38 -0.71 -3.82 8.62
CA THR A 38 -0.27 -4.49 9.86
C THR A 38 1.17 -5.01 9.78
N SER A 39 1.62 -5.46 8.59
CA SER A 39 2.96 -6.01 8.34
C SER A 39 4.10 -5.03 8.64
N ILE A 40 3.87 -3.73 8.50
CA ILE A 40 4.91 -2.69 8.70
C ILE A 40 4.82 -1.98 10.05
N ARG A 41 3.80 -2.28 10.88
CA ARG A 41 3.64 -1.65 12.20
C ARG A 41 4.77 -2.08 13.15
N GLY A 42 5.17 -1.16 14.02
CA GLY A 42 6.22 -1.38 15.02
C GLY A 42 7.16 -0.20 15.20
N HIS A 43 8.27 -0.48 15.88
CA HIS A 43 9.37 0.44 16.10
C HIS A 43 10.55 0.02 15.22
N TRP A 44 11.12 0.99 14.53
CA TRP A 44 12.17 0.80 13.55
C TRP A 44 13.25 1.85 13.72
N LYS A 45 14.50 1.50 13.42
CA LYS A 45 15.63 2.42 13.51
C LYS A 45 16.53 2.30 12.29
N SER A 46 17.10 3.41 11.85
CA SER A 46 18.11 3.41 10.80
C SER A 46 19.44 2.87 11.35
N LYS A 47 20.37 2.55 10.44
CA LYS A 47 21.78 2.52 10.81
C LYS A 47 22.18 3.91 11.33
N LYS A 48 23.09 3.94 12.30
CA LYS A 48 23.66 5.21 12.77
C LYS A 48 24.60 5.75 11.68
N GLU A 49 24.40 7.00 11.29
CA GLU A 49 25.25 7.74 10.34
C GLU A 49 25.84 8.95 11.07
N GLY A 50 27.14 8.90 11.36
CA GLY A 50 27.77 9.89 12.25
C GLY A 50 27.11 9.90 13.63
N ALA A 51 26.65 11.07 14.09
CA ALA A 51 25.89 11.21 15.33
C ALA A 51 24.39 10.94 15.20
N ILE A 52 23.88 10.79 13.97
CA ILE A 52 22.44 10.77 13.69
C ILE A 52 21.94 9.33 13.60
N ARG A 53 20.78 9.08 14.20
CA ARG A 53 20.01 7.85 14.03
C ARG A 53 18.53 8.22 13.96
N THR A 54 17.86 7.72 12.93
CA THR A 54 16.41 7.89 12.79
C THR A 54 15.68 6.80 13.56
N TYR A 55 14.68 7.18 14.33
CA TYR A 55 13.72 6.28 14.96
C TYR A 55 12.35 6.49 14.35
N VAL A 56 11.71 5.40 13.93
CA VAL A 56 10.41 5.41 13.27
C VAL A 56 9.43 4.54 14.05
N LYS A 57 8.26 5.10 14.36
CA LYS A 57 7.15 4.40 14.98
C LYS A 57 5.97 4.39 14.02
N ILE A 58 5.51 3.19 13.67
CA ILE A 58 4.39 2.98 12.76
C ILE A 58 3.26 2.30 13.51
N GLY A 59 2.19 3.05 13.76
CA GLY A 59 0.97 2.56 14.41
C GLY A 59 -0.19 2.39 13.45
N LYS A 60 -1.38 2.06 13.97
CA LYS A 60 -2.57 1.80 13.14
C LYS A 60 -2.93 2.97 12.22
N ASN A 61 -2.82 4.20 12.69
CA ASN A 61 -3.27 5.42 12.01
C ASN A 61 -2.21 6.53 11.96
N TYR A 62 -0.95 6.19 12.23
CA TYR A 62 0.15 7.13 12.23
C TYR A 62 1.46 6.53 11.76
N TYR A 63 2.33 7.40 11.26
CA TYR A 63 3.74 7.17 10.99
C TYR A 63 4.50 8.35 11.60
N HIS A 64 5.44 8.10 12.50
CA HIS A 64 6.25 9.14 13.15
C HIS A 64 7.71 8.76 13.03
N ALA A 65 8.51 9.58 12.36
CA ALA A 65 9.96 9.47 12.32
C ALA A 65 10.61 10.63 13.06
N MET A 66 11.67 10.34 13.80
CA MET A 66 12.43 11.29 14.60
C MET A 66 13.91 11.11 14.29
N ALA A 67 14.54 12.14 13.75
CA ALA A 67 15.98 12.29 13.65
C ALA A 67 16.37 13.67 14.20
N ASN A 68 17.00 14.55 13.41
CA ASN A 68 17.14 15.95 13.76
C ASN A 68 15.79 16.70 13.59
N ASP A 69 15.10 16.42 12.49
CA ASP A 69 13.78 16.96 12.22
C ASP A 69 12.71 15.85 12.31
N PRO A 70 11.56 16.13 12.95
CA PRO A 70 10.46 15.18 13.02
C PRO A 70 9.71 15.11 11.68
N ASP A 71 9.38 13.89 11.26
CA ASP A 71 8.44 13.64 10.16
C ASP A 71 7.22 12.89 10.69
N ILE A 72 6.13 13.63 10.87
CA ILE A 72 4.89 13.16 11.50
C ILE A 72 3.79 13.06 10.47
N ARG A 73 3.10 11.92 10.44
CA ARG A 73 1.93 11.70 9.60
C ARG A 73 0.82 11.06 10.42
N ASN A 74 -0.25 11.81 10.65
CA ASN A 74 -1.46 11.36 11.33
C ASN A 74 -2.58 11.05 10.33
N ASN A 75 -3.64 10.39 10.79
CA ASN A 75 -4.81 10.05 9.97
C ASN A 75 -4.40 9.35 8.66
N THR A 76 -3.54 8.34 8.81
CA THR A 76 -2.91 7.69 7.66
C THR A 76 -3.94 6.91 6.85
N LYS A 77 -3.71 6.85 5.55
CA LYS A 77 -4.29 5.89 4.62
C LYS A 77 -3.15 5.22 3.89
N TYR A 78 -3.35 4.00 3.42
CA TYR A 78 -2.35 3.33 2.60
C TYR A 78 -2.96 2.77 1.33
N LYS A 79 -2.11 2.64 0.31
CA LYS A 79 -2.41 1.95 -0.93
C LYS A 79 -1.29 0.94 -1.20
N TYR A 80 -1.65 -0.30 -1.48
CA TYR A 80 -0.68 -1.29 -1.96
C TYR A 80 -0.36 -1.01 -3.43
N ILE A 81 0.93 -0.96 -3.77
CA ILE A 81 1.37 -0.64 -5.15
C ILE A 81 2.22 -1.77 -5.77
N GLY A 82 2.17 -2.98 -5.20
CA GLY A 82 2.93 -4.14 -5.66
C GLY A 82 4.29 -4.30 -4.98
N HIS A 83 4.92 -5.47 -5.14
CA HIS A 83 6.26 -5.79 -4.64
C HIS A 83 6.48 -5.52 -3.14
N HIS A 84 5.44 -5.75 -2.32
CA HIS A 84 5.43 -5.42 -0.89
C HIS A 84 5.62 -3.93 -0.58
N ILE A 85 5.33 -3.07 -1.55
CA ILE A 85 5.42 -1.61 -1.41
C ILE A 85 4.05 -1.05 -1.08
N TYR A 86 4.02 -0.24 -0.04
CA TYR A 86 2.85 0.50 0.41
C TYR A 86 3.13 1.99 0.29
N LYS A 87 2.25 2.72 -0.39
CA LYS A 87 2.21 4.17 -0.33
C LYS A 87 1.36 4.57 0.87
N VAL A 88 1.97 5.12 1.91
CA VAL A 88 1.30 5.60 3.12
C VAL A 88 1.16 7.12 3.02
N ASN A 89 -0.07 7.60 3.05
CA ASN A 89 -0.42 9.02 3.01
C ASN A 89 -0.98 9.46 4.35
N GLY A 90 -0.48 10.56 4.91
CA GLY A 90 -0.98 11.10 6.17
C GLY A 90 -0.84 12.61 6.26
N TYR A 91 -1.51 13.20 7.23
CA TYR A 91 -1.51 14.63 7.52
C TYR A 91 -0.32 14.98 8.40
N GLU A 92 0.50 15.94 7.97
CA GLU A 92 1.65 16.45 8.71
C GLU A 92 1.22 17.73 9.47
N PRO A 93 1.23 17.73 10.81
CA PRO A 93 0.58 18.78 11.60
C PRO A 93 1.48 19.97 11.99
N ILE A 94 2.81 19.85 11.86
CA ILE A 94 3.77 20.82 12.38
C ILE A 94 4.07 21.91 11.34
N TYR A 95 4.60 21.52 10.19
CA TYR A 95 5.20 22.47 9.25
C TYR A 95 4.26 22.83 8.09
N SER A 96 3.89 21.82 7.32
CA SER A 96 3.18 21.96 6.06
C SER A 96 1.66 22.04 6.23
N LYS A 97 1.12 21.43 7.30
CA LYS A 97 -0.34 21.29 7.52
C LYS A 97 -1.03 20.66 6.30
N LYS A 98 -0.33 19.79 5.58
CA LYS A 98 -0.77 19.16 4.33
C LYS A 98 -0.63 17.65 4.42
N ARG A 99 -1.32 16.94 3.51
CA ARG A 99 -1.15 15.50 3.37
C ARG A 99 0.03 15.20 2.47
N SER A 100 0.96 14.39 2.95
CA SER A 100 2.13 13.92 2.20
C SER A 100 2.16 12.39 2.18
N SER A 101 2.95 11.82 1.26
CA SER A 101 3.09 10.37 1.14
C SER A 101 4.52 9.92 1.36
N ILE A 102 4.67 8.82 2.09
CA ILE A 102 5.89 8.03 2.19
C ILE A 102 5.65 6.65 1.57
N TYR A 103 6.69 6.08 1.02
CA TYR A 103 6.68 4.75 0.46
C TYR A 103 7.44 3.83 1.39
N ILE A 104 6.84 2.68 1.73
CA ILE A 104 7.44 1.70 2.63
C ILE A 104 7.39 0.35 1.94
N GLN A 105 8.54 -0.27 1.76
CA GLN A 105 8.68 -1.64 1.28
C GLN A 105 8.89 -2.57 2.47
N TYR A 106 7.97 -3.52 2.63
CA TYR A 106 8.15 -4.63 3.55
C TYR A 106 9.16 -5.62 2.96
N ILE A 107 10.24 -5.90 3.69
CA ILE A 107 11.26 -6.88 3.28
C ILE A 107 11.04 -8.17 4.08
N ASN A 108 11.08 -8.05 5.40
CA ASN A 108 10.84 -9.17 6.32
C ASN A 108 10.47 -8.63 7.71
N ARG A 109 10.32 -9.53 8.69
CA ARG A 109 9.92 -9.15 10.06
C ARG A 109 10.89 -8.18 10.74
N THR A 110 12.16 -8.18 10.34
CA THR A 110 13.24 -7.38 10.95
C THR A 110 13.62 -6.15 10.13
N HIS A 111 13.23 -6.06 8.86
CA HIS A 111 13.65 -4.98 7.95
C HIS A 111 12.51 -4.41 7.11
N ILE A 112 12.53 -3.08 6.95
CA ILE A 112 11.75 -2.35 5.95
C ILE A 112 12.65 -1.34 5.24
N LYS A 113 12.26 -0.92 4.04
CA LYS A 113 12.85 0.24 3.36
C LYS A 113 11.83 1.35 3.25
N GLU A 114 12.26 2.59 3.41
CA GLU A 114 11.40 3.76 3.23
C GLU A 114 12.02 4.83 2.34
N TRP A 115 11.16 5.60 1.68
CA TRP A 115 11.55 6.72 0.82
C TRP A 115 10.37 7.65 0.51
N THR A 116 10.67 8.86 0.03
CA THR A 116 9.69 9.81 -0.48
C THR A 116 9.67 9.80 -2.01
N ALA A 117 8.66 10.45 -2.61
CA ALA A 117 8.62 10.55 -4.07
C ALA A 117 9.89 11.24 -4.61
N GLY A 118 10.49 10.68 -5.66
CA GLY A 118 11.72 11.20 -6.27
C GLY A 118 13.03 10.71 -5.64
N THR A 119 13.02 10.01 -4.50
CA THR A 119 14.25 9.46 -3.92
C THR A 119 14.85 8.35 -4.80
N PRO A 120 16.11 8.49 -5.26
CA PRO A 120 16.81 7.42 -5.99
C PRO A 120 16.95 6.14 -5.16
N HIS A 121 16.99 4.98 -5.83
CA HIS A 121 17.06 3.66 -5.16
C HIS A 121 18.21 3.54 -4.14
N LYS A 122 19.38 4.12 -4.43
CA LYS A 122 20.56 4.09 -3.54
C LYS A 122 20.40 4.88 -2.23
N PHE A 123 19.42 5.78 -2.16
CA PHE A 123 19.16 6.63 -0.99
C PHE A 123 17.91 6.22 -0.21
N ARG A 124 17.31 5.06 -0.54
CA ARG A 124 16.19 4.54 0.23
C ARG A 124 16.68 4.03 1.57
N MET A 125 16.10 4.53 2.65
CA MET A 125 16.56 4.25 4.01
C MET A 125 16.18 2.84 4.40
N LEU A 126 17.16 2.04 4.82
CA LEU A 126 16.93 0.72 5.42
C LEU A 126 16.71 0.91 6.92
N LEU A 127 15.56 0.43 7.41
CA LEU A 127 15.24 0.43 8.82
C LEU A 127 15.21 -0.99 9.38
N THR A 128 15.72 -1.13 10.59
CA THR A 128 15.76 -2.39 11.35
C THR A 128 14.81 -2.30 12.53
N ARG A 129 14.06 -3.37 12.80
CA ARG A 129 13.17 -3.44 13.96
C ARG A 129 13.98 -3.40 15.27
N TYR A 130 13.44 -2.79 16.31
CA TYR A 130 14.02 -2.81 17.66
C TYR A 130 12.96 -2.81 18.76
#